data_AF-A0A9N8K3D7-F1
#
_entry.id   AF-A0A9N8K3D7-F1
#
_cell.length_a   1.000
_cell.length_b   1.000
_cell.length_c   1.000
_cell.angle_alpha   90.00
_cell.angle_beta   90.00
_cell.angle_gamma   90.00
#
_symmetry.space_group_name_H-M   'P 1'
#
loop_
_entity.id
_entity.type
_entity.pdbx_description
1 polymer ?
#
loop_
_entity_poly.entity_id
_entity_poly.type
_entity_poly.pdbx_seq_one_letter_code
_entity_poly.pdbx_strand_id
1 'polypeptide(L)'
;MHLNPDCKGVKLVSDPSAVPQEYKVEDSLAFVPKKLWSGGVWYTAFFKAVEDGCDITIQAPGGFTSVNKWRLIRKPDGSRAISITSDAKCSKTFAYFVKRFLETQHGQLQRTFNARVESVARPGIPRRRSSMPGSFRTMGSARDMVAA
;
A
#
# COMPACT_ATOMS: atom_id res chain seq x y z
N MET A 1 -7.10 -3.48 0.39
CA MET A 1 -6.06 -2.44 0.26
C MET A 1 -4.96 -2.77 1.22
N HIS A 2 -3.76 -2.97 0.71
CA HIS A 2 -2.60 -3.23 1.55
C HIS A 2 -1.81 -1.94 1.69
N LEU A 3 -1.47 -1.57 2.93
CA LEU A 3 -0.62 -0.40 3.21
C LEU A 3 0.83 -0.62 2.75
N ASN A 4 1.16 -1.88 2.41
CA ASN A 4 2.39 -2.31 1.80
C ASN A 4 2.07 -3.31 0.67
N PRO A 5 2.63 -3.18 -0.54
CA PRO A 5 2.51 -4.20 -1.58
C PRO A 5 3.00 -5.59 -1.13
N ASP A 6 3.86 -5.66 -0.11
CA ASP A 6 4.38 -6.89 0.48
C ASP A 6 3.61 -7.38 1.73
N CYS A 7 2.37 -6.91 1.91
CA CYS A 7 1.49 -7.40 2.97
C CYS A 7 1.26 -8.91 2.80
N LYS A 8 1.61 -9.68 3.83
CA LYS A 8 1.61 -11.15 3.80
C LYS A 8 0.25 -11.74 4.12
N GLY A 9 -0.56 -11.03 4.93
CA GLY A 9 -1.88 -11.49 5.32
C GLY A 9 -2.73 -10.41 5.97
N VAL A 10 -4.05 -10.49 5.77
CA VAL A 10 -5.04 -9.63 6.43
C VAL A 10 -6.20 -10.52 6.87
N LYS A 11 -6.58 -10.44 8.14
CA LYS A 11 -7.68 -11.22 8.71
C LYS A 11 -8.64 -10.33 9.47
N LEU A 12 -9.91 -10.29 9.07
CA LEU A 12 -10.99 -9.70 9.87
C LEU A 12 -11.14 -10.52 11.15
N VAL A 13 -11.12 -9.85 12.30
CA VAL A 13 -11.27 -10.49 13.61
C VAL A 13 -12.46 -9.99 14.40
N SER A 14 -13.05 -8.84 14.03
CA SER A 14 -14.33 -8.39 14.57
C SER A 14 -15.51 -8.99 13.81
N ASP A 15 -16.71 -8.79 14.36
CA ASP A 15 -17.94 -8.96 13.60
C ASP A 15 -17.92 -8.06 12.34
N PRO A 16 -18.41 -8.53 11.17
CA PRO A 16 -18.49 -7.71 9.95
C PRO A 16 -19.31 -6.42 10.10
N SER A 17 -20.29 -6.39 11.01
CA SER A 17 -21.11 -5.21 11.32
C SER A 17 -20.48 -4.28 12.36
N ALA A 18 -19.35 -4.66 12.97
CA ALA A 18 -18.67 -3.84 13.96
C ALA A 18 -18.17 -2.53 13.37
N VAL A 19 -18.28 -1.45 14.16
CA VAL A 19 -17.75 -0.13 13.81
C VAL A 19 -16.89 0.38 14.97
N PRO A 20 -15.55 0.46 14.82
CA PRO A 20 -14.76 0.08 13.65
C PRO A 20 -14.64 -1.44 13.45
N GLN A 21 -14.39 -1.86 12.21
CA GLN A 21 -13.98 -3.24 11.90
C GLN A 21 -12.51 -3.45 12.26
N GLU A 22 -12.19 -4.53 12.96
CA GLU A 22 -10.83 -4.86 13.39
C GLU A 22 -10.20 -5.92 12.49
N TYR A 23 -8.98 -5.65 12.03
CA TYR A 23 -8.17 -6.55 11.21
C TYR A 23 -6.81 -6.80 11.87
N LYS A 24 -6.39 -8.06 11.89
CA LYS A 24 -4.99 -8.44 12.13
C LYS A 24 -4.26 -8.49 10.79
N VAL A 25 -3.16 -7.76 10.70
CA VAL A 25 -2.38 -7.62 9.47
C VAL A 25 -0.97 -8.09 9.72
N GLU A 26 -0.49 -8.98 8.85
CA GLU A 26 0.91 -9.37 8.77
C GLU A 26 1.57 -8.59 7.64
N ASP A 27 2.64 -7.87 7.96
CA ASP A 27 3.31 -6.98 7.03
C ASP A 27 4.84 -7.06 7.16
N SER A 28 5.56 -6.85 6.08
CA SER A 28 7.01 -6.76 6.10
C SER A 28 7.45 -5.30 6.12
N LEU A 29 7.65 -4.72 7.31
CA LEU A 29 8.16 -3.35 7.44
C LEU A 29 9.65 -3.30 7.06
N ALA A 30 9.91 -3.11 5.76
CA ALA A 30 11.25 -3.12 5.18
C ALA A 30 12.19 -2.00 5.68
N PHE A 31 11.68 -1.02 6.44
CA PHE A 31 12.45 0.11 6.93
C PHE A 31 13.22 -0.15 8.22
N VAL A 32 13.00 -1.29 8.90
CA VAL A 32 13.82 -1.67 10.04
C VAL A 32 14.94 -2.60 9.58
N PRO A 33 16.20 -2.34 9.97
CA PRO A 33 17.30 -3.24 9.66
C PRO A 33 16.92 -4.67 10.01
N LYS A 34 17.07 -5.60 9.06
CA LYS A 34 16.69 -7.02 9.21
C LYS A 34 17.31 -7.69 10.45
N LYS A 35 18.40 -7.14 11.00
CA LYS A 35 19.07 -7.59 12.23
C LYS A 35 18.37 -7.15 13.52
N LEU A 36 17.52 -6.13 13.48
CA LEU A 36 16.75 -5.61 14.63
C LEU A 36 15.30 -6.08 14.62
N TRP A 37 14.73 -6.37 13.44
CA TRP A 37 13.45 -7.05 13.29
C TRP A 37 13.49 -8.01 12.09
N SER A 38 13.66 -9.30 12.37
CA SER A 38 13.62 -10.40 11.41
C SER A 38 12.27 -11.14 11.52
N GLY A 39 11.20 -10.55 11.00
CA GLY A 39 9.88 -11.20 11.06
C GLY A 39 8.80 -10.27 10.55
N GLY A 40 7.76 -10.83 9.95
CA GLY A 40 6.56 -10.05 9.63
C GLY A 40 6.10 -9.30 10.88
N VAL A 41 5.89 -8.00 10.76
CA VAL A 41 5.25 -7.18 11.78
C VAL A 41 3.77 -7.49 11.73
N TRP A 42 3.28 -8.00 12.86
CA TRP A 42 1.86 -8.12 13.10
C TRP A 42 1.36 -6.82 13.68
N TYR A 43 0.38 -6.20 13.05
CA TYR A 43 -0.29 -5.03 13.59
C TYR A 43 -1.81 -5.18 13.53
N THR A 44 -2.48 -4.42 14.38
CA THR A 44 -3.94 -4.32 14.37
C THR A 44 -4.32 -3.07 13.60
N ALA A 45 -5.27 -3.19 12.68
CA ALA A 45 -5.85 -2.08 11.95
C ALA A 45 -7.36 -2.01 12.19
N PHE A 46 -7.85 -0.82 12.49
CA PHE A 46 -9.25 -0.53 12.71
C PHE A 46 -9.75 0.33 11.56
N PHE A 47 -10.77 -0.14 10.84
CA PHE A 47 -11.37 0.58 9.73
C PHE A 47 -12.75 1.07 10.13
N LYS A 48 -12.93 2.39 10.08
CA LYS A 48 -14.21 3.05 10.30
C LYS A 48 -14.64 3.74 9.00
N ALA A 49 -15.69 3.24 8.37
CA ALA A 49 -16.30 3.95 7.25
C ALA A 49 -16.90 5.28 7.73
N VAL A 50 -16.74 6.31 6.92
CA VAL A 50 -17.36 7.63 7.11
C VAL A 50 -17.98 8.07 5.79
N GLU A 51 -18.84 9.09 5.83
CA GLU A 51 -19.64 9.53 4.67
C GLU A 51 -18.79 9.78 3.40
N ASP A 52 -17.64 10.43 3.58
CA ASP A 52 -16.74 10.81 2.50
C ASP A 52 -15.46 9.97 2.46
N GLY A 53 -15.41 8.81 3.11
CA GLY A 53 -14.25 7.93 3.03
C GLY A 53 -14.08 6.96 4.20
N CYS A 54 -12.89 6.93 4.78
CA CYS A 54 -12.56 5.98 5.84
C CYS A 54 -11.50 6.54 6.80
N ASP A 55 -11.70 6.29 8.09
CA ASP A 55 -10.70 6.47 9.13
C ASP A 55 -10.05 5.13 9.46
N ILE A 56 -8.73 5.11 9.46
CA ILE A 56 -7.92 3.91 9.67
C ILE A 56 -6.98 4.16 10.84
N THR A 57 -7.13 3.38 11.91
CA THR A 57 -6.22 3.42 13.06
C THR A 57 -5.35 2.18 13.06
N ILE A 58 -4.04 2.35 13.15
CA ILE A 58 -3.06 1.26 13.19
C ILE A 58 -2.40 1.26 14.56
N GLN A 59 -2.27 0.06 15.14
CA GLN A 59 -1.51 -0.19 16.34
C GLN A 59 -0.53 -1.32 16.07
N ALA A 60 0.76 -1.01 16.12
CA ALA A 60 1.83 -1.97 15.92
C ALA A 60 2.76 -2.05 17.15
N PRO A 61 3.54 -3.13 17.28
CA PRO A 61 4.56 -3.25 18.31
C PRO A 61 5.56 -2.08 18.32
N GLY A 62 6.26 -1.90 19.44
CA GLY A 62 7.24 -0.82 19.59
C GLY A 62 6.64 0.58 19.75
N GLY A 63 5.36 0.66 20.12
CA GLY A 63 4.65 1.92 20.36
C GLY A 63 4.29 2.68 19.09
N PHE A 64 4.36 2.04 17.92
CA PHE A 64 3.90 2.67 16.68
C PHE A 64 2.38 2.71 16.66
N THR A 65 1.83 3.91 16.50
CA THR A 65 0.41 4.12 16.25
C THR A 65 0.25 5.10 15.09
N SER A 66 -0.73 4.88 14.23
CA SER A 66 -1.02 5.80 13.15
C SER A 66 -2.52 5.96 12.96
N VAL A 67 -2.94 7.18 12.66
CA VAL A 67 -4.31 7.54 12.32
C VAL A 67 -4.28 8.12 10.91
N ASN A 68 -4.91 7.42 9.97
CA ASN A 68 -5.00 7.79 8.58
C ASN A 68 -6.45 8.13 8.25
N LYS A 69 -6.68 9.33 7.74
CA LYS A 69 -7.98 9.81 7.28
C LYS A 69 -7.96 9.87 5.76
N TRP A 70 -8.71 8.97 5.15
CA TRP A 70 -8.89 8.93 3.69
C TRP A 70 -10.21 9.59 3.34
N ARG A 71 -10.17 10.55 2.43
CA ARG A 71 -11.31 11.40 2.07
C ARG A 71 -11.45 11.55 0.57
N LEU A 72 -12.66 11.37 0.05
CA LEU A 72 -13.02 11.61 -1.34
C LEU A 72 -13.39 13.07 -1.51
N ILE A 73 -12.53 13.82 -2.18
CA ILE A 73 -12.72 15.24 -2.48
C ILE A 73 -13.31 15.37 -3.88
N ARG A 74 -14.37 16.19 -4.00
CA ARG A 74 -14.86 16.68 -5.29
C ARG A 74 -14.13 17.99 -5.62
N LYS A 75 -13.45 18.03 -6.75
CA LYS A 75 -12.78 19.22 -7.25
C LYS A 75 -13.78 20.14 -7.97
N PRO A 76 -13.46 21.44 -8.13
CA PRO A 76 -14.33 22.40 -8.83
C PRO A 76 -14.64 22.02 -10.28
N ASP A 77 -13.72 21.30 -10.94
CA ASP A 77 -13.88 20.78 -12.31
C ASP A 77 -14.81 19.55 -12.41
N GLY A 78 -15.46 19.17 -11.30
CA GLY A 78 -16.33 17.99 -11.21
C GLY A 78 -15.58 16.66 -11.07
N SER A 79 -14.25 16.65 -11.14
CA SER A 79 -13.44 15.45 -10.93
C SER A 79 -13.41 15.06 -9.45
N ARG A 80 -13.14 13.77 -9.19
CA ARG A 80 -13.03 13.23 -7.82
C ARG A 80 -11.60 12.78 -7.58
N ALA A 81 -11.06 13.07 -6.40
CA ALA A 81 -9.73 12.65 -5.98
C ALA A 81 -9.75 12.21 -4.52
N ILE A 82 -8.80 11.37 -4.13
CA ILE A 82 -8.60 10.97 -2.73
C ILE A 82 -7.54 11.87 -2.10
N SER A 83 -7.85 12.35 -0.89
CA SER A 83 -6.90 12.95 0.05
C SER A 83 -6.60 11.97 1.16
N ILE A 84 -5.33 11.89 1.54
CA ILE A 84 -4.82 11.04 2.61
C ILE A 84 -4.11 11.94 3.60
N THR A 85 -4.69 12.10 4.80
CA THR A 85 -4.04 12.77 5.94
C THR A 85 -3.61 11.71 6.93
N SER A 86 -2.34 11.73 7.32
CA SER A 86 -1.79 10.74 8.26
C SER A 86 -1.11 11.43 9.43
N ASP A 87 -1.43 10.98 10.63
CA ASP A 87 -0.68 11.24 11.85
C ASP A 87 -0.09 9.92 12.35
N ALA A 88 1.15 9.93 12.80
CA ALA A 88 1.83 8.74 13.30
C ALA A 88 2.72 9.08 14.49
N LYS A 89 2.62 8.26 15.52
CA LYS A 89 3.49 8.28 16.70
C LYS A 89 4.36 7.04 16.68
N CYS A 90 5.64 7.22 16.95
CA CYS A 90 6.61 6.14 17.06
C CYS A 90 7.75 6.56 18.00
N SER A 91 8.63 5.61 18.37
CA SER A 91 9.81 5.97 19.15
C SER A 91 10.71 6.92 18.36
N LYS A 92 11.38 7.86 19.06
CA LYS A 92 12.28 8.84 18.44
C LYS A 92 13.37 8.18 17.59
N THR A 93 13.82 7.00 17.98
CA THR A 93 14.82 6.20 17.28
C THR A 93 14.41 5.84 15.85
N PHE A 94 13.12 5.65 15.60
CA PHE A 94 12.60 5.24 14.27
C PHE A 94 11.90 6.37 13.51
N ALA A 95 11.75 7.56 14.11
CA ALA A 95 10.95 8.66 13.56
C ALA A 95 11.33 9.06 12.13
N TYR A 96 12.64 9.14 11.83
CA TYR A 96 13.11 9.49 10.49
C TYR A 96 12.71 8.44 9.44
N PHE A 97 12.92 7.16 9.75
CA PHE A 97 12.61 6.05 8.83
C PHE A 97 11.11 5.91 8.61
N VAL A 98 10.33 5.99 9.70
CA VAL A 98 8.87 5.94 9.67
C VAL A 98 8.30 7.07 8.83
N LYS A 99 8.77 8.31 9.03
CA LYS A 99 8.29 9.47 8.25
C LYS A 99 8.52 9.26 6.75
N ARG A 100 9.74 8.90 6.34
CA ARG A 100 10.05 8.69 4.92
C ARG A 100 9.28 7.53 4.30
N PHE A 101 9.09 6.45 5.05
CA PHE A 101 8.28 5.32 4.60
C PHE A 101 6.83 5.74 4.37
N LEU A 102 6.20 6.44 5.34
CA LEU A 102 4.83 6.90 5.24
C LEU A 102 4.63 7.88 4.06
N GLU A 103 5.54 8.84 3.88
CA GLU A 103 5.49 9.78 2.75
C GLU A 103 5.49 9.03 1.39
N THR A 104 6.38 8.04 1.27
CA THR A 104 6.51 7.24 0.04
C THR A 104 5.25 6.39 -0.22
N GLN A 105 4.77 5.68 0.82
CA GLN A 105 3.61 4.79 0.71
C GLN A 105 2.32 5.59 0.44
N HIS A 106 2.08 6.69 1.16
CA HIS A 106 0.91 7.53 0.92
C HIS A 106 0.91 8.11 -0.49
N GLY A 107 2.07 8.55 -0.99
CA GLY A 107 2.19 9.01 -2.37
C GLY A 107 1.84 7.94 -3.39
N GLN A 108 2.30 6.70 -3.19
CA GLN A 108 1.98 5.57 -4.07
C GLN A 108 0.50 5.17 -3.98
N LEU A 109 -0.06 5.11 -2.78
CA LEU A 109 -1.47 4.81 -2.54
C LEU A 109 -2.35 5.85 -3.22
N GLN A 110 -2.12 7.14 -2.95
CA GLN A 110 -2.92 8.22 -3.52
C GLN A 110 -2.93 8.20 -5.06
N ARG A 111 -1.78 7.96 -5.70
CA ARG A 111 -1.70 7.81 -7.17
C ARG A 111 -2.52 6.63 -7.69
N THR A 112 -2.36 5.46 -7.07
CA THR A 112 -3.06 4.23 -7.48
C THR A 112 -4.58 4.39 -7.32
N PHE A 113 -4.99 5.02 -6.24
CA PHE A 113 -6.38 5.30 -5.95
C PHE A 113 -7.00 6.30 -6.91
N ASN A 114 -6.34 7.43 -7.14
CA ASN A 114 -6.85 8.43 -8.09
C ASN A 114 -7.02 7.81 -9.48
N ALA A 115 -6.05 7.00 -9.93
CA ALA A 115 -6.17 6.28 -11.19
C ALA A 115 -7.37 5.31 -11.22
N ARG A 116 -7.73 4.70 -10.09
CA ARG A 116 -8.91 3.83 -9.97
C ARG A 116 -10.21 4.63 -9.95
N VAL A 117 -10.27 5.72 -9.18
CA VAL A 117 -11.43 6.62 -9.11
C VAL A 117 -11.75 7.19 -10.50
N GLU A 118 -10.73 7.63 -11.24
CA GLU A 118 -10.87 8.08 -12.63
C GLU A 118 -11.40 6.98 -13.56
N SER A 119 -10.92 5.74 -13.40
CA SER A 119 -11.37 4.62 -14.23
C SER A 119 -12.85 4.24 -14.00
N VAL A 120 -13.34 4.37 -12.77
CA VAL A 120 -14.74 4.12 -12.43
C VAL A 120 -15.64 5.26 -12.90
N ALA A 121 -15.14 6.50 -12.90
CA ALA A 121 -15.86 7.66 -13.40
C ALA A 121 -16.00 7.68 -14.94
N ARG A 122 -15.16 6.93 -15.67
CA ARG A 122 -15.20 6.80 -17.13
C ARG A 122 -15.32 5.33 -17.57
N PRO A 123 -16.49 4.68 -17.38
CA PRO A 123 -16.70 3.32 -17.84
C PRO A 123 -16.70 3.31 -19.38
N GLY A 124 -15.65 2.80 -20.02
CA GLY A 124 -15.64 2.56 -21.46
C GLY A 124 -14.35 2.77 -22.24
N ILE A 125 -13.27 3.30 -21.65
CA ILE A 125 -11.98 3.43 -22.36
C ILE A 125 -11.08 2.24 -21.97
N PRO A 126 -10.95 1.19 -22.81
CA PRO A 126 -9.99 0.12 -22.56
C PRO A 126 -8.59 0.73 -22.50
N ARG A 127 -7.95 0.63 -21.32
CA ARG A 127 -6.55 1.01 -21.15
C ARG A 127 -5.70 0.12 -22.06
N ARG A 128 -5.01 0.72 -23.04
CA ARG A 128 -3.96 0.07 -23.81
C ARG A 128 -2.96 -0.49 -22.81
N ARG A 129 -2.94 -1.83 -22.68
CA ARG A 129 -1.97 -2.56 -21.86
C ARG A 129 -0.60 -2.12 -22.36
N SER A 130 0.11 -1.29 -21.59
CA SER A 130 1.51 -0.98 -21.87
C SER A 130 2.23 -2.32 -21.82
N SER A 131 2.59 -2.83 -23.00
CA SER A 131 3.43 -4.00 -23.15
C SER A 131 4.71 -3.74 -22.36
N MET A 132 4.90 -4.48 -21.27
CA MET A 132 6.23 -4.74 -20.75
C MET A 132 7.09 -5.17 -21.95
N PRO A 133 8.30 -4.61 -22.16
CA PRO A 133 9.21 -5.13 -23.16
C PRO A 133 9.47 -6.59 -22.81
N GLY A 134 9.06 -7.49 -23.70
CA GLY A 134 9.43 -8.89 -23.62
C GLY A 134 10.96 -8.96 -23.63
N SER A 135 11.53 -9.31 -22.48
CA SER A 135 12.94 -9.69 -22.41
C SER A 135 13.13 -10.85 -23.39
N PHE A 136 13.99 -10.57 -24.36
CA PHE A 136 14.40 -11.41 -25.45
C PHE A 136 14.78 -12.81 -24.94
N ARG A 137 14.12 -13.84 -25.49
CA ARG A 137 14.72 -15.17 -25.55
C ARG A 137 15.90 -15.08 -26.51
N THR A 138 17.12 -15.07 -25.98
CA THR A 138 18.29 -15.40 -26.79
C THR A 138 18.55 -16.89 -26.62
N MET A 139 18.08 -17.68 -27.60
CA MET A 139 18.64 -19.02 -27.84
C MET A 139 20.08 -18.83 -28.31
N GLY A 140 21.04 -19.23 -27.47
CA GLY A 140 22.43 -19.42 -27.89
C GLY A 140 22.67 -20.88 -28.21
N SER A 141 22.36 -21.29 -29.45
CA SER A 141 22.90 -22.50 -30.05
C SER A 141 24.02 -22.08 -31.00
N ALA A 142 25.26 -22.41 -30.64
CA ALA A 142 26.41 -22.45 -31.55
C ALA A 142 27.58 -23.15 -30.83
N ARG A 143 27.66 -24.47 -30.98
CA ARG A 143 28.94 -25.20 -30.92
C ARG A 143 28.92 -26.19 -32.06
N ASP A 144 29.49 -25.77 -33.18
CA ASP A 144 29.97 -26.67 -34.22
C ASP A 144 31.37 -26.22 -34.65
N MET A 145 32.18 -27.23 -34.99
CA MET A 145 33.44 -27.24 -35.74
C MET A 145 34.79 -27.27 -34.99
N VAL A 146 35.25 -28.50 -34.76
CA VAL A 146 36.48 -29.15 -35.29
C VAL A 146 37.60 -28.24 -35.83
N ALA A 147 38.81 -28.44 -35.27
CA ALA A 147 40.15 -28.49 -35.90
C ALA A 147 41.17 -28.64 -34.74
N ALA A 148 42.26 -29.42 -34.77
CA ALA A 148 42.92 -30.28 -35.74
C ALA A 148 43.68 -31.36 -34.95
#